data_AF-A0A7W4KR72-F1
#
_entry.id   AF-A0A7W4KR72-F1
#
_cell.length_a   1.000
_cell.length_b   1.000
_cell.length_c   1.000
_cell.angle_alpha   90.00
_cell.angle_beta   90.00
_cell.angle_gamma   90.00
#
_symmetry.space_group_name_H-M   'P 1'
#
loop_
_entity.id
_entity.type
_entity.pdbx_description
1 polymer ?
#
loop_
_entity_poly.entity_id
_entity_poly.type
_entity_poly.pdbx_seq_one_letter_code
_entity_poly.pdbx_strand_id
1 'polypeptide(L)'
;FPLHEMRDDVAFQIINDELYLDGNARQNLATFCQTWDDENVHKLMDLSINKNWIDKEEYPQSAAIDLRCVNMVADLWHAPAPKNGQAVGTNTI
;
A
#
# COMPACT_ATOMS: atom_id res chain seq x y z
N PHE A 1 11.37 8.31 -25.57
CA PHE A 1 11.49 6.88 -25.27
C PHE A 1 12.89 6.43 -25.69
N PRO A 2 13.63 5.64 -24.89
CA PRO A 2 14.95 5.14 -25.29
C PRO A 2 14.90 4.36 -26.61
N LEU A 3 15.95 4.47 -27.44
CA LEU A 3 15.98 3.82 -28.76
C LEU A 3 16.39 2.34 -28.69
N HIS A 4 17.09 1.94 -27.63
CA HIS A 4 17.64 0.60 -27.46
C HIS A 4 17.38 0.09 -26.04
N GLU A 5 17.33 -1.24 -25.93
CA GLU A 5 17.27 -1.93 -24.65
C GLU A 5 18.61 -1.79 -23.90
N MET A 6 18.53 -2.02 -22.59
CA MET A 6 19.67 -2.06 -21.68
C MET A 6 19.56 -3.32 -20.84
N ARG A 7 20.69 -3.84 -20.36
CA ARG A 7 20.69 -4.95 -19.42
C ARG A 7 19.95 -4.54 -18.14
N ASP A 8 19.11 -5.43 -17.63
CA ASP A 8 18.19 -5.20 -16.51
C ASP A 8 18.92 -4.78 -15.22
N ASP A 9 20.01 -5.47 -14.88
CA ASP A 9 20.85 -5.14 -13.71
C ASP A 9 21.49 -3.75 -13.81
N VAL A 10 21.90 -3.31 -15.01
CA VAL A 10 22.46 -1.97 -15.25
C VAL A 10 21.37 -0.92 -15.10
N ALA A 11 20.19 -1.15 -15.66
CA ALA A 11 19.06 -0.24 -15.51
C ALA A 11 18.64 -0.09 -14.04
N PHE A 12 18.53 -1.20 -13.30
CA PHE A 12 18.24 -1.18 -11.87
C PHE A 12 19.31 -0.42 -11.08
N GLN A 13 20.60 -0.69 -11.33
CA GLN A 13 21.69 -0.06 -10.59
C GLN A 13 21.71 1.45 -10.79
N ILE A 14 21.54 1.94 -12.03
CA ILE A 14 21.49 3.38 -12.31
C ILE A 14 20.37 4.05 -11.52
N ILE A 15 19.16 3.49 -11.56
CA ILE A 15 17.99 4.06 -10.85
C ILE A 15 18.20 3.98 -9.33
N ASN A 16 18.67 2.85 -8.82
CA ASN A 16 18.95 2.67 -7.39
C ASN A 16 20.00 3.68 -6.90
N ASP A 17 21.03 3.95 -7.70
CA ASP A 17 22.08 4.88 -7.33
C ASP A 17 21.59 6.33 -7.29
N GLU A 18 20.69 6.71 -8.20
CA GLU A 18 20.04 8.02 -8.17
C GLU A 18 19.17 8.21 -6.91
N LEU A 19 18.52 7.15 -6.41
CA LEU A 19 17.72 7.20 -5.18
C LEU A 19 18.54 7.46 -3.91
N TYR A 20 19.87 7.28 -3.92
CA TYR A 20 20.70 7.71 -2.78
C TYR A 20 20.74 9.23 -2.59
N LEU A 21 20.33 10.01 -3.61
CA LEU A 21 20.17 11.46 -3.49
C LEU A 21 18.90 11.85 -2.74
N ASP A 22 17.95 10.92 -2.54
CA ASP A 22 16.81 11.16 -1.67
C ASP A 22 17.26 11.31 -0.22
N GLY A 23 16.55 12.19 0.50
CA GLY A 23 16.83 12.43 1.92
C GLY A 23 16.56 11.20 2.77
N ASN A 24 17.27 11.10 3.91
CA ASN A 24 16.98 10.06 4.89
C ASN A 24 15.60 10.28 5.53
N ALA A 25 14.60 9.49 5.13
CA ALA A 25 13.22 9.60 5.62
C ALA A 25 13.11 9.47 7.15
N ARG A 26 14.03 8.75 7.83
CA ARG A 26 14.03 8.62 9.30
C ARG A 26 14.39 9.90 10.02
N GLN A 27 15.06 10.83 9.35
CA GLN A 27 15.42 12.14 9.89
C GLN A 27 14.52 13.26 9.37
N ASN A 28 13.56 12.93 8.49
CA ASN A 28 12.57 13.87 8.03
C ASN A 28 11.50 14.09 9.11
N LEU A 29 11.56 15.25 9.79
CA LEU A 29 10.60 15.66 10.82
C LEU A 29 9.44 16.52 10.29
N ALA A 30 9.37 16.74 8.98
CA ALA A 30 8.32 17.54 8.36
C ALA A 30 7.12 16.70 7.89
N THR A 31 7.34 15.42 7.59
CA THR A 31 6.28 14.54 7.08
C THR A 31 5.40 13.97 8.20
N PHE A 32 4.13 13.76 7.87
CA PHE A 32 3.17 13.02 8.70
C PHE A 32 3.03 11.55 8.25
N CYS A 33 3.62 11.19 7.11
CA CYS A 33 3.58 9.83 6.58
C CYS A 33 4.52 8.89 7.35
N GLN A 34 4.20 7.61 7.33
CA GLN A 34 5.03 6.57 7.91
C GLN A 34 6.38 6.47 7.18
N THR A 35 7.47 6.39 7.94
CA THR A 35 8.84 6.22 7.39
C THR A 35 9.54 4.97 7.95
N TRP A 36 8.84 4.19 8.78
CA TRP A 36 9.26 2.90 9.32
C TRP A 36 8.20 1.84 9.05
N ASP A 37 8.60 0.72 8.46
CA ASP A 37 7.77 -0.45 8.28
C ASP A 37 8.48 -1.70 8.82
N ASP A 38 7.72 -2.63 9.40
CA ASP A 38 8.24 -3.90 9.89
C ASP A 38 8.52 -4.87 8.72
N GLU A 39 9.39 -5.85 8.95
CA GLU A 39 9.71 -6.92 8.00
C GLU A 39 8.45 -7.66 7.53
N ASN A 40 7.46 -7.85 8.41
CA ASN A 40 6.20 -8.48 8.03
C ASN A 40 5.35 -7.60 7.09
N VAL A 41 5.42 -6.27 7.24
CA VAL A 41 4.76 -5.34 6.31
C VAL A 41 5.40 -5.44 4.94
N HIS A 42 6.73 -5.45 4.85
CA HIS A 42 7.45 -5.65 3.59
C HIS A 42 7.04 -6.97 2.90
N LYS A 43 6.96 -8.08 3.64
CA LYS A 43 6.52 -9.38 3.11
C LYS A 43 5.09 -9.33 2.57
N LEU A 44 4.17 -8.69 3.30
CA LEU A 44 2.78 -8.57 2.85
C LEU A 44 2.66 -7.71 1.59
N MET A 45 3.42 -6.62 1.50
CA MET A 45 3.44 -5.75 0.32
C MET A 45 3.98 -6.48 -0.91
N ASP A 46 5.08 -7.22 -0.77
CA ASP A 46 5.66 -8.03 -1.86
C ASP A 46 4.68 -9.10 -2.37
N LEU A 47 4.03 -9.83 -1.46
CA LEU A 47 2.99 -10.81 -1.81
C LEU A 47 1.74 -10.19 -2.46
N SER A 48 1.53 -8.88 -2.27
CA SER A 48 0.33 -8.17 -2.72
C SER A 48 0.57 -7.27 -3.93
N ILE A 49 1.80 -7.16 -4.44
CA ILE A 49 2.16 -6.21 -5.51
C ILE A 49 1.32 -6.37 -6.79
N ASN A 50 0.86 -7.60 -7.08
CA ASN A 50 0.04 -7.91 -8.26
C ASN A 50 -1.46 -8.04 -7.95
N LYS A 51 -1.88 -7.80 -6.70
CA LYS A 51 -3.30 -7.91 -6.32
C LYS A 51 -4.01 -6.61 -6.64
N ASN A 52 -4.91 -6.65 -7.61
CA ASN A 52 -5.69 -5.49 -8.01
C ASN A 52 -6.86 -5.25 -7.05
N TRP A 53 -6.83 -4.15 -6.29
CA TRP A 53 -7.84 -3.85 -5.27
C TRP A 53 -9.28 -3.75 -5.83
N ILE A 54 -9.46 -3.20 -7.03
CA ILE A 54 -10.81 -3.01 -7.60
C ILE A 54 -11.42 -4.34 -8.09
N ASP A 55 -10.58 -5.34 -8.35
CA ASP A 55 -11.00 -6.65 -8.85
C ASP A 55 -11.40 -7.57 -7.69
N LYS A 56 -12.64 -7.38 -7.24
CA LYS A 56 -13.21 -8.13 -6.10
C LYS A 56 -13.55 -9.57 -6.46
N GLU A 57 -13.64 -9.91 -7.74
CA GLU A 57 -13.92 -11.27 -8.21
C GLU A 57 -12.64 -12.12 -8.18
N GLU A 58 -11.52 -11.57 -8.65
CA GLU A 58 -10.21 -12.25 -8.63
C GLU A 58 -9.59 -12.30 -7.22
N TYR A 59 -9.78 -11.24 -6.42
CA TYR A 59 -9.18 -11.12 -5.08
C TYR A 59 -10.21 -11.01 -3.94
N PRO A 60 -11.10 -12.01 -3.77
CA PRO A 60 -12.21 -11.92 -2.82
C PRO A 60 -11.74 -11.82 -1.36
N GLN A 61 -10.60 -12.42 -1.03
CA GLN A 61 -10.05 -12.35 0.32
C GLN A 61 -9.47 -10.96 0.64
N SER A 62 -8.85 -10.30 -0.35
CA SER A 62 -8.39 -8.92 -0.20
C SER A 62 -9.58 -7.97 -0.01
N ALA A 63 -10.64 -8.14 -0.80
CA ALA A 63 -11.88 -7.39 -0.64
C ALA A 63 -12.54 -7.64 0.73
N ALA A 64 -12.50 -8.87 1.26
CA ALA A 64 -13.02 -9.18 2.58
C ALA A 64 -12.20 -8.50 3.70
N ILE A 65 -10.88 -8.38 3.56
CA ILE A 65 -10.03 -7.65 4.52
C ILE A 65 -10.36 -6.16 4.49
N ASP A 66 -10.52 -5.58 3.30
CA ASP A 66 -10.90 -4.17 3.14
C ASP A 66 -12.22 -3.84 3.87
N LEU A 67 -13.26 -4.67 3.69
CA LEU A 67 -14.53 -4.49 4.39
C LEU A 67 -14.42 -4.61 5.91
N ARG A 68 -13.50 -5.45 6.42
CA ARG A 68 -13.21 -5.54 7.85
C ARG A 68 -12.55 -4.26 8.36
N CYS A 69 -11.58 -3.71 7.63
CA CYS A 69 -10.94 -2.44 7.97
C CYS A 69 -11.95 -1.29 8.03
N VAL A 70 -12.86 -1.20 7.04
CA VAL A 70 -13.95 -0.20 7.04
C VAL A 70 -14.82 -0.32 8.30
N ASN A 71 -15.21 -1.55 8.68
CA ASN A 71 -15.99 -1.77 9.90
C ASN A 71 -15.21 -1.40 11.17
N MET A 72 -13.92 -1.74 11.25
CA MET A 72 -13.08 -1.40 12.41
C MET A 72 -12.92 0.11 12.59
N VAL A 73 -12.72 0.85 11.50
CA VAL A 73 -12.61 2.32 11.55
C VAL A 73 -13.94 2.95 11.92
N ALA A 74 -15.06 2.44 11.37
CA ALA A 74 -16.39 2.90 11.74
C ALA A 74 -16.70 2.69 13.23
N ASP A 75 -16.34 1.52 13.77
CA ASP A 75 -16.47 1.22 15.20
C ASP A 75 -15.60 2.12 16.07
N LEU A 76 -14.33 2.35 15.67
CA LEU A 76 -13.40 3.25 16.35
C LEU A 76 -13.93 4.68 16.45
N TRP A 77 -14.70 5.13 15.46
CA TRP A 77 -15.34 6.45 15.45
C TRP A 77 -16.77 6.47 16.00
N HIS A 78 -17.21 5.37 16.62
CA HIS A 78 -18.56 5.23 17.19
C HIS A 78 -19.67 5.52 16.17
N ALA A 79 -19.49 5.11 14.92
CA ALA A 79 -20.51 5.23 13.90
C ALA A 79 -21.79 4.47 14.30
N PRO A 80 -22.99 4.95 13.93
CA PRO A 80 -24.23 4.23 14.20
C PRO A 80 -24.21 2.81 13.59
N ALA A 81 -24.72 1.83 14.36
CA ALA A 81 -24.74 0.45 13.91
C ALA A 81 -25.49 0.30 12.57
N PRO A 82 -24.84 -0.23 11.52
CA PRO A 82 -25.47 -0.40 10.22
C PRO A 82 -26.53 -1.50 10.26
N LYS A 83 -27.67 -1.29 9.59
CA LYS A 83 -28.82 -2.22 9.60
C LYS A 83 -28.49 -3.63 9.10
N ASN A 84 -27.49 -3.75 8.22
CA ASN A 84 -27.02 -5.01 7.62
C ASN A 84 -25.69 -5.48 8.21
N GLY A 85 -25.18 -4.85 9.29
CA GLY A 85 -23.90 -5.18 9.89
C GLY A 85 -22.66 -4.73 9.12
N GLN A 86 -22.81 -3.96 8.02
CA GLN A 86 -21.70 -3.49 7.20
C GLN A 86 -21.70 -1.96 7.11
N ALA A 87 -20.61 -1.33 7.54
CA ALA A 87 -20.38 0.10 7.37
C ALA A 87 -20.11 0.44 5.90
N VAL A 88 -20.50 1.66 5.51
CA VAL A 88 -20.26 2.21 4.18
C VAL A 88 -18.95 2.98 4.20
N GLY A 89 -18.02 2.62 3.30
CA GLY A 89 -16.73 3.25 3.16
C GLY A 89 -15.89 2.56 2.08
N THR A 90 -14.76 3.16 1.76
CA THR A 90 -13.75 2.61 0.84
C THR A 90 -12.39 3.06 1.31
N ASN A 91 -11.36 2.29 1.00
CA ASN A 91 -9.99 2.79 1.11
C ASN A 91 -9.68 3.77 -0.03
N THR A 92 -8.53 4.44 0.11
CA THR A 92 -7.90 5.27 -0.93
C THR A 92 -6.53 4.67 -1.24
N ILE A 93 -6.16 4.65 -2.51
CA ILE A 93 -4.82 4.26 -3.01
C ILE A 93 -3.99 5.53 -3.17
#